data_AF-A0AAW5ZBM5-F1
#
_entry.id   AF-A0AAW5ZBM5-F1
#
_cell.length_a   1.000
_cell.length_b   1.000
_cell.length_c   1.000
_cell.angle_alpha   90.00
_cell.angle_beta   90.00
_cell.angle_gamma   90.00
#
_symmetry.space_group_name_H-M   'P 1'
#
loop_
_entity.id
_entity.type
_entity.pdbx_description
1 polymer ?
#
loop_
_entity_poly.entity_id
_entity_poly.type
_entity_poly.pdbx_seq_one_letter_code
_entity_poly.pdbx_strand_id
1 'polypeptide(L)'
;VAGVAFPYFGGIENPHFRSVKNNPVLVRQLPVKNLTLADGSTCPVVSVYDLVLANYGLDRGLEDENSAKDYAEIKPYTPAWGEQITGVPRQYIETIAREFADTAHKTHGRS
;
A
#
# COMPACT_ATOMS: atom_id res chain seq x y z
N VAL A 1 -6.15 -17.22 3.30
CA VAL A 1 -5.42 -16.10 2.65
C VAL A 1 -5.55 -16.28 1.15
N ALA A 2 -5.67 -15.20 0.38
CA ALA A 2 -5.70 -15.27 -1.08
C ALA A 2 -4.88 -14.13 -1.70
N GLY A 3 -4.29 -14.41 -2.86
CA GLY A 3 -3.60 -13.41 -3.67
C GLY A 3 -4.59 -12.54 -4.44
N VAL A 4 -4.48 -11.22 -4.30
CA VAL A 4 -5.29 -10.23 -5.03
C VAL A 4 -4.37 -9.34 -5.86
N ALA A 5 -4.71 -9.14 -7.12
CA ALA A 5 -3.94 -8.34 -8.06
C ALA A 5 -4.26 -6.85 -7.94
N PHE A 6 -3.24 -6.02 -7.75
CA PHE A 6 -3.31 -4.57 -7.77
C PHE A 6 -2.52 -4.02 -8.95
N PRO A 7 -3.06 -3.07 -9.73
CA PRO A 7 -2.30 -2.46 -10.82
C PRO A 7 -1.24 -1.50 -10.25
N TYR A 8 -0.06 -1.46 -10.88
CA TYR A 8 1.02 -0.55 -10.52
C TYR A 8 1.52 0.21 -11.74
N PHE A 9 1.36 1.54 -11.69
CA PHE A 9 1.71 2.45 -12.79
C PHE A 9 3.00 3.25 -12.52
N GLY A 10 3.53 3.22 -11.30
CA GLY A 10 4.72 4.00 -10.91
C GLY A 10 6.01 3.58 -11.63
N GLY A 11 5.99 2.45 -12.33
CA GLY A 11 7.10 1.96 -13.17
C GLY A 11 6.99 2.33 -14.64
N ILE A 12 5.96 3.08 -15.05
CA ILE A 12 5.83 3.56 -16.43
C ILE A 12 6.81 4.71 -16.65
N GLU A 13 7.80 4.47 -17.49
CA GLU A 13 8.80 5.47 -17.86
C GLU A 13 8.18 6.58 -18.72
N ASN A 14 8.65 7.81 -18.51
CA ASN A 14 8.36 8.93 -19.40
C ASN A 14 9.55 9.94 -19.38
N PRO A 15 9.63 10.85 -20.36
CA PRO A 15 10.78 11.73 -20.51
C PRO A 15 10.94 12.81 -19.42
N HIS A 16 9.92 13.05 -18.60
CA HIS A 16 9.82 14.26 -17.75
C HIS A 16 9.77 13.96 -16.25
N PHE A 17 9.42 12.73 -15.87
CA PHE A 17 9.24 12.32 -14.49
C PHE A 17 10.04 11.05 -14.19
N ARG A 18 10.49 10.94 -12.94
CA ARG A 18 11.14 9.74 -12.43
C ARG A 18 10.11 8.60 -12.34
N SER A 19 10.59 7.38 -12.48
CA SER A 19 9.78 6.17 -12.32
C SER A 19 10.54 5.16 -11.45
N VAL A 20 9.81 4.26 -10.81
CA VAL A 20 10.37 3.16 -10.02
C VAL A 20 9.88 1.85 -10.62
N LYS A 21 10.77 1.15 -11.33
CA LYS A 21 10.44 -0.09 -12.04
C LYS A 21 9.95 -1.17 -11.08
N ASN A 22 8.84 -1.81 -11.44
CA ASN A 22 8.27 -2.97 -10.74
C ASN A 22 7.36 -3.75 -11.70
N ASN A 23 6.82 -4.88 -11.26
CA ASN A 23 5.78 -5.60 -11.99
C ASN A 23 4.53 -4.69 -12.14
N PRO A 24 3.94 -4.56 -13.35
CA PRO A 24 2.70 -3.81 -13.54
C PRO A 24 1.50 -4.36 -12.76
N VAL A 25 1.58 -5.61 -12.29
CA VAL A 25 0.60 -6.22 -11.40
C VAL A 25 1.29 -6.71 -10.13
N LEU A 26 0.86 -6.17 -8.99
CA LEU A 26 1.31 -6.56 -7.67
C LEU A 26 0.31 -7.53 -7.06
N VAL A 27 0.70 -8.78 -6.85
CA VAL A 27 -0.13 -9.74 -6.13
C VAL A 27 0.10 -9.55 -4.63
N ARG A 28 -0.96 -9.20 -3.90
CA ARG A 28 -0.96 -8.95 -2.45
C ARG A 28 -1.67 -10.06 -1.70
N GLN A 29 -1.20 -10.43 -0.51
CA GLN A 29 -1.83 -11.46 0.30
C GLN A 29 -2.87 -10.85 1.25
N LEU A 30 -4.13 -11.28 1.14
CA LEU A 30 -5.22 -10.77 1.97
C LEU A 30 -5.94 -11.85 2.79
N PRO A 31 -6.42 -11.49 3.99
CA PRO A 31 -7.28 -12.37 4.77
C PRO A 31 -8.68 -12.39 4.15
N VAL A 32 -9.06 -13.53 3.59
CA VAL A 32 -10.38 -13.73 2.96
C VAL A 32 -11.31 -14.54 3.86
N LYS A 33 -12.61 -14.27 3.76
CA LYS A 33 -13.66 -15.14 4.27
C LYS A 33 -14.49 -15.65 3.10
N ASN A 34 -14.83 -16.94 3.13
CA ASN A 34 -15.74 -17.51 2.15
C ASN A 34 -17.17 -17.41 2.69
N LEU A 35 -18.07 -16.84 1.87
CA LEU A 35 -19.49 -16.73 2.19
C LEU A 35 -20.29 -17.57 1.20
N THR A 36 -21.32 -18.26 1.70
CA THR A 36 -22.34 -18.87 0.85
C THR A 36 -23.34 -17.78 0.45
N LEU A 37 -23.51 -17.58 -0.85
CA LEU A 37 -24.46 -16.64 -1.44
C LEU A 37 -25.87 -17.23 -1.49
N ALA A 38 -26.85 -16.38 -1.81
CA ALA A 38 -28.26 -16.77 -1.85
C ALA A 38 -28.58 -17.85 -2.90
N ASP A 39 -27.78 -17.95 -3.97
CA ASP A 39 -27.89 -18.98 -5.00
C ASP A 39 -27.18 -20.30 -4.61
N GLY A 40 -26.62 -20.39 -3.40
CA GLY A 40 -25.88 -21.53 -2.89
C GLY A 40 -24.41 -21.59 -3.32
N SER A 41 -23.95 -20.67 -4.19
CA SER A 41 -22.53 -20.58 -4.56
C SER A 41 -21.68 -20.04 -3.40
N THR A 42 -20.38 -20.32 -3.42
CA THR A 42 -19.44 -19.78 -2.43
C THR A 42 -18.60 -18.67 -3.06
N CYS A 43 -18.49 -17.53 -2.39
CA CYS A 43 -17.73 -16.38 -2.85
C CYS A 43 -16.71 -15.93 -1.78
N PRO A 44 -15.42 -15.78 -2.13
CA PRO A 44 -14.44 -15.16 -1.23
C PRO A 44 -14.67 -13.65 -1.16
N VAL A 45 -14.73 -13.11 0.05
CA VAL A 45 -14.87 -11.69 0.32
C VAL A 45 -13.76 -11.18 1.23
N VAL A 46 -13.50 -9.88 1.13
CA VAL A 46 -12.53 -9.16 1.92
C VAL A 46 -13.06 -7.75 2.20
N SER A 47 -12.65 -7.14 3.32
CA SER A 47 -13.06 -5.77 3.63
C SER A 47 -12.31 -4.75 2.78
N VAL A 48 -12.92 -3.58 2.57
CA VAL A 48 -12.23 -2.45 1.93
C VAL A 48 -11.01 -2.03 2.75
N TYR A 49 -11.06 -2.11 4.07
CA TYR A 49 -9.93 -1.80 4.94
C TYR A 49 -8.71 -2.67 4.62
N ASP A 50 -8.91 -3.98 4.48
CA ASP A 50 -7.85 -4.92 4.12
C ASP A 50 -7.28 -4.63 2.72
N LEU A 51 -8.14 -4.28 1.75
CA LEU A 51 -7.73 -3.87 0.40
C LEU A 51 -6.87 -2.60 0.42
N VAL A 52 -7.23 -1.62 1.25
CA VAL A 52 -6.47 -0.36 1.37
C VAL A 52 -5.09 -0.62 1.99
N LEU A 53 -5.01 -1.37 3.09
CA LEU A 53 -3.71 -1.67 3.71
C LEU A 53 -2.79 -2.47 2.77
N ALA A 54 -3.37 -3.43 2.02
CA ALA A 54 -2.63 -4.20 1.03
C ALA A 54 -2.15 -3.32 -0.14
N ASN A 55 -2.99 -2.40 -0.62
CA ASN A 55 -2.61 -1.46 -1.69
C ASN A 55 -1.44 -0.55 -1.25
N TYR A 56 -1.47 -0.05 -0.01
CA TYR A 56 -0.36 0.71 0.58
C TYR A 56 0.87 -0.14 0.94
N GLY A 57 0.79 -1.45 0.77
CA GLY A 57 1.90 -2.37 0.92
C GLY A 57 2.38 -2.56 2.35
N LEU A 58 1.48 -2.49 3.35
CA LEU A 58 1.84 -2.74 4.74
C LEU A 58 1.98 -4.24 5.02
N ASP A 59 3.10 -4.66 5.61
CA ASP A 59 3.26 -6.03 6.10
C ASP A 59 2.34 -6.27 7.31
N ARG A 60 1.60 -7.37 7.25
CA ARG A 60 0.60 -7.78 8.25
C ARG A 60 0.84 -9.21 8.74
N GLY A 61 2.03 -9.78 8.46
CA GLY A 61 2.37 -11.16 8.81
C GLY A 61 1.71 -12.20 7.91
N LEU A 62 1.41 -11.84 6.65
CA LEU A 62 0.77 -12.72 5.67
C LEU A 62 1.74 -13.22 4.59
N GLU A 63 3.05 -13.05 4.80
CA GLU A 63 4.12 -13.45 3.87
C GLU A 63 3.95 -12.80 2.47
N ASP A 64 3.54 -11.53 2.45
CA ASP A 64 3.41 -10.75 1.21
C ASP A 64 4.77 -10.15 0.80
N GLU A 65 5.42 -10.74 -0.20
CA GLU A 65 6.71 -10.27 -0.73
C GLU A 65 6.66 -8.84 -1.29
N ASN A 66 5.49 -8.34 -1.70
CA ASN A 66 5.35 -6.98 -2.19
C ASN A 66 5.18 -5.97 -1.05
N SER A 67 4.89 -6.43 0.17
CA SER A 67 4.76 -5.56 1.35
C SER A 67 6.12 -5.08 1.85
N ALA A 68 6.10 -3.95 2.55
CA ALA A 68 7.27 -3.33 3.14
C ALA A 68 7.34 -3.64 4.64
N LYS A 69 8.53 -3.99 5.11
CA LYS A 69 8.81 -4.18 6.55
C LYS A 69 9.41 -2.94 7.20
N ASP A 70 9.94 -2.04 6.38
CA ASP A 70 10.60 -0.81 6.80
C ASP A 70 10.38 0.30 5.78
N TYR A 71 10.42 1.56 6.23
CA TYR A 71 10.25 2.72 5.35
C TYR A 71 11.39 2.94 4.36
N ALA A 72 12.58 2.39 4.65
CA ALA A 72 13.75 2.44 3.79
C ALA A 72 13.70 1.46 2.62
N GLU A 73 12.80 0.45 2.66
CA GLU A 73 12.64 -0.50 1.56
C GLU A 73 11.98 0.17 0.35
N ILE A 74 12.54 -0.02 -0.85
CA ILE A 74 11.97 0.51 -2.09
C ILE A 74 10.83 -0.42 -2.54
N LYS A 75 9.69 -0.32 -1.83
CA LYS A 75 8.43 -0.98 -2.17
C LYS A 75 7.39 0.08 -2.54
N PRO A 76 6.43 -0.22 -3.43
CA PRO A 76 5.41 0.74 -3.85
C PRO A 76 4.77 1.45 -2.65
N TYR A 77 4.76 2.79 -2.70
CA TYR A 77 4.15 3.70 -1.73
C TYR A 77 4.85 3.84 -0.37
N THR A 78 6.04 3.28 -0.19
CA THR A 78 6.92 3.59 0.96
C THR A 78 7.53 5.00 0.86
N PRO A 79 8.03 5.57 1.97
CA PRO A 79 8.82 6.80 1.92
C PRO A 79 10.05 6.72 1.00
N ALA A 80 10.81 5.61 1.01
CA ALA A 80 11.94 5.41 0.09
C ALA A 80 11.50 5.37 -1.39
N TRP A 81 10.36 4.75 -1.70
CA TRP A 81 9.76 4.81 -3.03
C TRP A 81 9.33 6.24 -3.39
N GLY A 82 8.70 6.95 -2.46
CA GLY A 82 8.25 8.33 -2.64
C GLY A 82 9.40 9.29 -2.92
N GLU A 83 10.54 9.11 -2.26
CA GLU A 83 11.76 9.87 -2.50
C GLU A 83 12.28 9.68 -3.94
N GLN A 84 12.28 8.45 -4.46
CA GLN A 84 12.71 8.20 -5.83
C GLN A 84 11.77 8.83 -6.87
N ILE A 85 10.46 8.75 -6.63
CA ILE A 85 9.45 9.30 -7.55
C ILE A 85 9.47 10.84 -7.52
N THR A 86 9.50 11.45 -6.34
CA THR A 86 9.25 12.89 -6.16
C THR A 86 10.53 13.71 -6.00
N GLY A 87 11.61 13.09 -5.54
CA GLY A 87 12.83 13.79 -5.10
C GLY A 87 12.74 14.41 -3.71
N VAL A 88 11.62 14.31 -3.00
CA VAL A 88 11.49 14.77 -1.61
C VAL A 88 12.19 13.77 -0.68
N PRO A 89 13.14 14.20 0.17
CA PRO A 89 13.80 13.30 1.10
C PRO A 89 12.81 12.53 1.99
N ARG A 90 12.97 11.20 2.09
CA ARG A 90 12.08 10.30 2.85
C ARG A 90 11.91 10.71 4.30
N GLN A 91 12.96 11.24 4.92
CA GLN A 91 12.90 11.77 6.28
C GLN A 91 11.81 12.84 6.43
N TYR A 92 11.62 13.72 5.44
CA TYR A 92 10.58 14.73 5.48
C TYR A 92 9.19 14.13 5.24
N ILE A 93 9.07 13.16 4.34
CA ILE A 93 7.82 12.41 4.13
C ILE A 93 7.38 11.76 5.46
N GLU A 94 8.29 11.09 6.14
CA GLU A 94 8.02 10.42 7.42
C GLU A 94 7.69 11.40 8.54
N THR A 95 8.50 12.44 8.73
CA THR A 95 8.30 13.43 9.80
C THR A 95 6.97 14.15 9.65
N ILE A 96 6.69 14.70 8.46
CA ILE A 96 5.46 15.47 8.24
C ILE A 96 4.23 14.56 8.33
N ALA A 97 4.28 13.32 7.81
CA ALA A 97 3.16 12.39 7.95
C ALA A 97 2.86 12.08 9.42
N ARG A 98 3.90 11.87 10.25
CA ARG A 98 3.74 11.62 11.69
C ARG A 98 3.19 12.83 12.43
N GLU A 99 3.73 14.02 12.18
CA GLU A 99 3.30 15.26 12.84
C GLU A 99 1.88 15.64 12.46
N PHE A 100 1.51 15.48 11.18
CA PHE A 100 0.15 15.68 10.71
C PHE A 100 -0.84 14.73 11.41
N ALA A 101 -0.51 13.44 11.46
CA ALA A 101 -1.35 12.44 12.12
C ALA A 101 -1.47 12.69 13.64
N ASP A 102 -0.36 13.02 14.31
CA ASP A 102 -0.34 13.33 15.75
C ASP A 102 -1.15 14.59 16.07
N THR A 103 -1.05 15.63 15.24
CA THR A 103 -1.84 16.85 15.38
C THR A 103 -3.33 16.55 15.24
N ALA A 104 -3.73 15.85 14.17
CA ALA A 104 -5.12 15.45 13.96
C ALA A 104 -5.65 14.56 15.11
N HIS A 105 -4.81 13.69 15.68
CA HIS A 105 -5.17 12.87 16.83
C HIS A 105 -5.44 13.73 18.08
N LYS A 106 -4.51 14.64 18.44
CA LYS A 106 -4.61 15.51 19.61
C LYS A 106 -5.81 16.46 19.54
N THR A 107 -6.07 17.01 18.36
CA THR A 107 -7.12 18.02 18.14
C THR A 107 -8.46 17.41 17.73
N HIS A 108 -8.55 16.09 17.60
CA HIS A 108 -9.74 15.36 17.16
C HIS A 108 -10.23 15.79 15.77
N GLY A 109 -9.30 15.90 14.82
CA GLY A 109 -9.60 16.10 13.40
C GLY A 109 -9.28 17.49 12.84
N ARG A 110 -8.50 18.32 13.55
CA ARG A 110 -7.93 19.57 13.01
C ARG A 110 -6.45 19.40 12.73
N SER A 111 -6.02 19.69 11.51
CA SER A 111 -4.62 19.61 11.10
C SER A 111 -4.18 20.85 10.34
#